data_AF-A0A183ELP9-F1
#
_entry.id   AF-A0A183ELP9-F1
#
_cell.length_a   1.000
_cell.length_b   1.000
_cell.length_c   1.000
_cell.angle_alpha   90.00
_cell.angle_beta   90.00
_cell.angle_gamma   90.00
#
_symmetry.space_group_name_H-M   'P 1'
#
loop_
_entity.id
_entity.type
_entity.pdbx_description
1 polymer ?
#
loop_
_entity_poly.entity_id
_entity_poly.type
_entity_poly.pdbx_seq_one_letter_code
_entity_poly.pdbx_strand_id
1 'polypeptide(L)'
;MEADQLTRDAQNALRRTMEKYAQTCRLILCCESISKIIDPLRSRCMAVRVAAPSDNDVAKAIGEVCRQENVTVPEHVVQAVVQKANGNMRRAILAIEAAKVQHYPFKENQEIPVPEWEIYLRETAKMMVQQQNPEHLIKIRSRFYECVGHCIPPSIIFVKLLQELLNYCDDSIKAEVIAAAADFEHRLTRGSRAIFHLEAFAASFMEIYHRHQNENAMEH
;
A
#
# COMPACT_ATOMS: atom_id res chain seq x y z
N MET A 1 10.43 9.03 11.65
CA MET A 1 11.59 8.30 11.13
C MET A 1 11.50 6.90 11.71
N GLU A 2 11.25 5.91 10.86
CA GLU A 2 11.05 4.53 11.28
C GLU A 2 12.40 3.82 11.38
N ALA A 3 12.61 3.02 12.42
CA ALA A 3 13.92 2.44 12.71
C ALA A 3 14.38 1.42 11.65
N ASP A 4 13.44 0.82 10.92
CA ASP A 4 13.67 -0.12 9.83
C ASP A 4 14.06 0.55 8.50
N GLN A 5 13.93 1.87 8.40
CA GLN A 5 14.46 2.64 7.27
C GLN A 5 15.93 3.05 7.47
N LEU A 6 16.49 2.85 8.66
CA LEU A 6 17.90 3.14 8.93
C LEU A 6 18.82 2.17 8.19
N THR A 7 19.88 2.69 7.59
CA THR A 7 20.94 1.88 7.00
C THR A 7 21.62 1.02 8.07
N ARG A 8 22.21 -0.11 7.67
CA ARG A 8 22.91 -1.02 8.60
C ARG A 8 24.00 -0.30 9.41
N ASP A 9 24.71 0.65 8.80
CA ASP A 9 25.73 1.44 9.49
C ASP A 9 25.14 2.42 10.50
N ALA A 10 24.01 3.05 10.16
CA ALA A 10 23.27 3.90 11.09
C ALA A 10 22.72 3.08 12.27
N GLN A 11 22.21 1.87 12.03
CA GLN A 11 21.79 0.96 13.09
C GLN A 11 22.96 0.52 13.98
N ASN A 12 24.13 0.23 13.39
CA ASN A 12 25.35 -0.08 14.15
C ASN A 12 25.84 1.11 14.99
N ALA A 13 25.72 2.35 14.47
CA ALA A 13 26.00 3.55 15.22
C ALA A 13 25.01 3.75 16.37
N LEU A 14 23.72 3.57 16.10
CA LEU A 14 22.65 3.63 17.11
C LEU A 14 22.91 2.64 18.24
N ARG A 15 23.30 1.40 17.93
CA ARG A 15 23.69 0.39 18.91
C ARG A 15 24.78 0.90 19.86
N ARG A 16 25.85 1.50 19.33
CA ARG A 16 26.94 2.04 20.17
C ARG A 16 26.43 3.16 21.09
N THR A 17 25.55 4.01 20.59
CA THR A 17 24.92 5.08 21.39
C THR A 17 24.01 4.50 22.48
N MET A 18 23.22 3.48 22.15
CA MET A 18 22.38 2.76 23.11
C MET A 18 23.22 2.19 24.26
N GLU A 19 24.34 1.53 23.93
CA GLU A 19 25.24 0.95 24.92
C GLU A 19 25.92 2.02 25.79
N LYS A 20 26.39 3.11 25.18
CA LYS A 20 27.10 4.19 25.88
C LYS A 20 26.22 4.94 26.88
N TYR A 21 24.94 5.15 26.54
CA TYR A 21 24.02 5.98 27.35
C TYR A 21 22.88 5.16 27.99
N ALA A 22 23.04 3.84 28.13
CA ALA A 22 22.00 2.96 28.66
C ALA A 22 21.53 3.33 30.09
N GLN A 23 22.39 3.99 30.88
CA GLN A 23 22.08 4.43 32.24
C GLN A 23 21.26 5.73 32.29
N THR A 24 21.41 6.60 31.29
CA THR A 24 20.84 7.95 31.30
C THR A 24 19.72 8.15 30.26
N CYS A 25 19.61 7.26 29.29
CA CYS A 25 18.64 7.37 28.19
C CYS A 25 17.96 6.01 27.93
N ARG A 26 16.63 6.04 27.79
CA ARG A 26 15.82 4.92 27.30
C ARG A 26 15.33 5.26 25.90
N LEU A 27 15.45 4.31 24.98
CA LEU A 27 15.07 4.48 23.58
C LEU A 27 13.86 3.60 23.26
N ILE A 28 12.90 4.18 22.55
CA ILE A 28 11.74 3.49 21.99
C ILE A 28 11.90 3.52 20.48
N LEU A 29 12.03 2.35 19.86
CA LEU A 29 12.21 2.21 18.42
C LEU A 29 10.89 1.77 17.79
N CYS A 30 10.30 2.63 16.97
CA CYS A 30 9.12 2.29 16.17
C CYS A 30 9.58 1.77 14.80
N CYS A 31 9.10 0.59 14.40
CA CYS A 31 9.36 -0.02 13.09
C CYS A 31 8.14 -0.84 12.66
N GLU A 32 7.93 -0.96 11.34
CA GLU A 32 6.87 -1.81 10.80
C GLU A 32 7.36 -3.24 10.58
N SER A 33 8.64 -3.40 10.22
CA SER A 33 9.23 -4.71 9.94
C SER A 33 10.47 -5.00 10.80
N ILE A 34 10.33 -5.92 11.75
CA ILE A 34 11.42 -6.35 12.65
C ILE A 34 12.57 -7.01 11.88
N SER A 35 12.31 -7.62 10.73
CA SER A 35 13.31 -8.31 9.91
C SER A 35 14.41 -7.37 9.37
N LYS A 36 14.11 -6.08 9.23
CA LYS A 36 15.06 -5.05 8.77
C LYS A 36 15.95 -4.50 9.91
N ILE A 37 15.63 -4.83 11.16
CA ILE A 37 16.42 -4.44 12.34
C ILE A 37 17.51 -5.46 12.60
N ILE A 38 18.75 -5.00 12.75
CA ILE A 38 19.91 -5.87 13.03
C ILE A 38 19.75 -6.61 14.37
N ASP A 39 20.16 -7.87 14.39
CA ASP A 39 20.08 -8.76 15.57
C ASP A 39 20.64 -8.12 16.87
N PRO A 40 21.77 -7.38 16.85
CA PRO A 40 22.29 -6.72 18.05
C PRO A 40 21.33 -5.69 18.69
N LEU A 41 20.51 -5.00 17.89
CA LEU A 41 19.49 -4.09 18.42
C LEU A 41 18.31 -4.89 18.98
N ARG A 42 17.85 -5.92 18.26
CA ARG A 42 16.74 -6.77 18.69
C ARG A 42 17.01 -7.44 20.03
N SER A 43 18.23 -7.92 20.26
CA SER A 43 18.61 -8.58 21.52
C SER A 43 18.66 -7.63 22.73
N ARG A 44 18.68 -6.32 22.52
CA ARG A 44 18.78 -5.28 23.57
C ARG A 44 17.45 -4.57 23.83
N CYS A 45 16.43 -4.85 23.03
CA CYS A 45 15.12 -4.24 23.11
C CYS A 45 14.08 -5.28 23.51
N MET A 46 13.05 -4.84 24.25
CA MET A 46 11.83 -5.63 24.41
C MET A 46 10.97 -5.45 23.17
N ALA A 47 10.73 -6.53 22.43
CA ALA A 47 9.88 -6.50 21.24
C ALA A 47 8.41 -6.50 21.65
N VAL A 48 7.73 -5.36 21.46
CA VAL A 48 6.28 -5.24 21.65
C VAL A 48 5.62 -5.25 20.27
N ARG A 49 4.87 -6.31 19.97
CA ARG A 49 4.13 -6.42 18.71
C ARG A 49 2.76 -5.76 18.85
N VAL A 50 2.51 -4.72 18.07
CA VAL A 50 1.19 -4.10 17.94
C VAL A 50 0.51 -4.69 16.71
N ALA A 51 -0.45 -5.59 16.91
CA ALA A 51 -1.22 -6.17 15.81
C ALA A 51 -2.23 -5.14 15.26
N ALA A 52 -2.61 -5.30 13.99
CA ALA A 52 -3.72 -4.54 13.44
C ALA A 52 -5.01 -4.85 14.23
N PRO A 53 -5.83 -3.84 14.55
CA PRO A 53 -7.10 -4.03 15.22
C PRO A 53 -8.04 -4.91 14.39
N SER A 54 -8.92 -5.65 15.06
CA SER A 54 -9.98 -6.39 14.38
C SER A 54 -11.02 -5.44 13.79
N ASP A 55 -11.76 -5.89 12.78
CA ASP A 55 -12.85 -5.12 12.17
C ASP A 55 -13.86 -4.61 13.20
N ASN A 56 -14.14 -5.41 14.23
CA ASN A 56 -15.02 -5.03 15.33
C ASN A 56 -14.42 -3.92 16.20
N ASP A 57 -13.11 -3.96 16.47
CA ASP A 57 -12.43 -2.91 17.24
C ASP A 57 -12.36 -1.60 16.45
N VAL A 58 -12.17 -1.67 15.14
CA VAL A 58 -12.24 -0.50 14.24
C VAL A 58 -13.66 0.09 14.24
N ALA A 59 -14.70 -0.74 14.10
CA ALA A 59 -16.08 -0.28 14.14
C ALA A 59 -16.44 0.40 15.47
N LYS A 60 -16.02 -0.19 16.60
CA LYS A 60 -16.20 0.40 17.94
C LYS A 60 -15.49 1.74 18.07
N ALA A 61 -14.25 1.84 17.60
CA ALA A 61 -13.48 3.08 17.65
C ALA A 61 -14.14 4.18 16.81
N ILE A 62 -14.60 3.87 15.60
CA ILE A 62 -15.36 4.81 14.76
C ILE A 62 -16.64 5.25 15.47
N GLY A 63 -17.41 4.31 16.03
CA GLY A 63 -18.65 4.62 16.74
C GLY A 63 -18.42 5.54 17.94
N GLU A 64 -17.33 5.33 18.69
CA GLU A 64 -16.95 6.20 19.80
C GLU A 64 -16.59 7.61 19.33
N VAL A 65 -15.78 7.74 18.26
CA VAL A 65 -15.42 9.04 17.67
C VAL A 65 -16.67 9.77 17.16
N CYS A 66 -17.55 9.08 16.44
CA CYS A 66 -18.80 9.66 15.95
C CYS A 66 -19.71 10.13 17.09
N ARG A 67 -19.78 9.37 18.20
CA ARG A 67 -20.53 9.74 19.39
C ARG A 67 -19.97 11.00 20.06
N GLN A 68 -18.64 11.10 20.19
CA GLN A 68 -17.98 12.28 20.76
C GLN A 68 -18.17 13.52 19.89
N GLU A 69 -18.19 13.35 18.58
CA GLU A 69 -18.39 14.43 17.60
C GLU A 69 -19.87 14.76 17.32
N ASN A 70 -20.82 14.11 18.02
CA ASN A 70 -22.26 14.22 17.80
C ASN A 70 -22.69 13.99 16.32
N VAL A 71 -22.06 13.00 15.68
CA VAL A 71 -22.31 12.61 14.29
C VAL A 71 -23.12 11.33 14.26
N THR A 72 -24.31 11.38 13.64
CA THR A 72 -25.10 10.18 13.40
C THR A 72 -24.60 9.49 12.13
N VAL A 73 -23.99 8.32 12.27
CA VAL A 73 -23.50 7.51 11.14
C VAL A 73 -24.34 6.24 10.97
N PRO A 74 -24.82 5.93 9.75
CA PRO A 74 -25.47 4.65 9.48
C PRO A 74 -24.49 3.47 9.59
N GLU A 75 -24.98 2.32 10.06
CA GLU A 75 -24.16 1.11 10.23
C GLU A 75 -23.50 0.64 8.92
N HIS A 76 -24.20 0.75 7.78
CA HIS A 76 -23.64 0.36 6.48
C HIS A 76 -22.41 1.20 6.08
N VAL A 77 -22.38 2.50 6.45
CA VAL A 77 -21.22 3.37 6.21
C VAL A 77 -20.04 2.91 7.07
N VAL A 78 -20.29 2.59 8.34
CA VAL A 78 -19.24 2.10 9.25
C VAL A 78 -18.64 0.80 8.72
N GLN A 79 -19.47 -0.17 8.33
CA GLN A 79 -19.01 -1.44 7.78
C GLN A 79 -18.21 -1.27 6.49
N ALA A 80 -18.67 -0.40 5.57
CA ALA A 80 -17.94 -0.12 4.35
C ALA A 80 -16.60 0.59 4.61
N VAL A 81 -16.50 1.43 5.64
CA VAL A 81 -15.24 2.07 6.06
C VAL A 81 -14.28 1.03 6.64
N VAL A 82 -14.77 0.15 7.51
CA VAL A 82 -13.98 -0.91 8.13
C VAL A 82 -13.39 -1.83 7.06
N GLN A 83 -14.20 -2.29 6.11
CA GLN A 83 -13.75 -3.11 4.99
C GLN A 83 -12.69 -2.40 4.13
N LYS A 84 -12.90 -1.12 3.80
CA LYS A 84 -11.93 -0.32 3.02
C LYS A 84 -10.66 0.02 3.80
N ALA A 85 -10.71 0.05 5.12
CA ALA A 85 -9.58 0.38 5.98
C ALA A 85 -8.63 -0.81 6.17
N ASN A 86 -9.14 -2.05 6.09
CA ASN A 86 -8.37 -3.30 6.20
C ASN A 86 -7.40 -3.29 7.40
N GLY A 87 -7.92 -3.03 8.60
CA GLY A 87 -7.15 -2.93 9.84
C GLY A 87 -6.34 -1.62 10.02
N ASN A 88 -6.35 -0.70 9.06
CA ASN A 88 -5.70 0.60 9.21
C ASN A 88 -6.63 1.62 9.89
N MET A 89 -6.50 1.77 11.21
CA MET A 89 -7.31 2.72 12.00
C MET A 89 -7.21 4.17 11.51
N ARG A 90 -6.03 4.63 11.10
CA ARG A 90 -5.84 5.99 10.57
C ARG A 90 -6.67 6.19 9.29
N ARG A 91 -6.60 5.22 8.37
CA ARG A 91 -7.39 5.25 7.13
C ARG A 91 -8.88 5.21 7.42
N ALA A 92 -9.31 4.43 8.41
CA ALA A 92 -10.71 4.33 8.83
C ALA A 92 -11.26 5.68 9.32
N ILE A 93 -10.55 6.35 10.24
CA ILE A 93 -10.95 7.64 10.80
C ILE A 93 -10.96 8.74 9.71
N LEU A 94 -9.92 8.80 8.88
CA LEU A 94 -9.87 9.78 7.80
C LEU A 94 -10.96 9.55 6.75
N ALA A 95 -11.31 8.29 6.48
CA ALA A 95 -12.36 7.96 5.51
C ALA A 95 -13.75 8.38 6.01
N ILE A 96 -14.06 8.18 7.30
CA ILE A 96 -15.35 8.63 7.86
C ILE A 96 -15.43 10.17 7.93
N GLU A 97 -14.32 10.84 8.27
CA GLU A 97 -14.25 12.30 8.28
C GLU A 97 -14.45 12.86 6.86
N ALA A 98 -13.76 12.31 5.87
CA ALA A 98 -13.92 12.70 4.47
C ALA A 98 -15.36 12.47 3.97
N ALA A 99 -15.98 11.34 4.34
CA ALA A 99 -17.38 11.07 4.00
C ALA A 99 -18.32 12.14 4.62
N LYS A 100 -18.13 12.51 5.88
CA LYS A 100 -18.90 13.56 6.56
C LYS A 100 -18.74 14.92 5.85
N VAL A 101 -17.51 15.29 5.48
CA VAL A 101 -17.23 16.57 4.79
C VAL A 101 -17.89 16.60 3.40
N GLN A 102 -17.90 15.48 2.69
CA GLN A 102 -18.53 15.39 1.38
C GLN A 102 -20.05 15.55 1.47
N HIS A 103 -20.69 14.90 2.45
CA HIS A 103 -22.12 15.06 2.69
C HIS A 103 -22.52 14.64 4.10
N TYR A 104 -23.26 15.52 4.79
CA TYR A 104 -23.90 15.24 6.06
C TYR A 104 -25.29 15.91 6.13
N PRO A 105 -26.38 15.21 6.54
CA PRO A 105 -26.46 13.81 6.97
C PRO A 105 -26.08 12.78 5.90
N PHE A 106 -25.59 11.61 6.29
CA PHE A 106 -25.16 10.57 5.35
C PHE A 106 -26.33 10.07 4.49
N LYS A 107 -26.09 9.85 3.19
CA LYS A 107 -27.08 9.21 2.29
C LYS A 107 -27.01 7.68 2.40
N GLU A 108 -28.11 6.99 2.09
CA GLU A 108 -28.18 5.52 2.12
C GLU A 108 -27.18 4.82 1.16
N ASN A 109 -26.82 5.48 0.05
CA ASN A 109 -25.88 4.95 -0.94
C ASN A 109 -24.61 5.83 -1.04
N GLN A 110 -24.17 6.41 0.07
CA GLN A 110 -22.99 7.26 0.04
C GLN A 110 -21.73 6.42 -0.13
N GLU A 111 -21.05 6.60 -1.26
CA GLU A 111 -19.74 6.01 -1.47
C GLU A 111 -18.69 6.68 -0.58
N ILE A 112 -17.88 5.86 0.09
CA ILE A 112 -16.77 6.37 0.89
C ILE A 112 -15.69 6.90 -0.05
N PRO A 113 -15.26 8.16 0.12
CA PRO A 113 -14.23 8.75 -0.71
C PRO A 113 -12.92 7.96 -0.58
N VAL A 114 -12.24 7.81 -1.71
CA VAL A 114 -10.96 7.11 -1.82
C VAL A 114 -9.91 8.15 -2.21
N PRO A 115 -8.66 8.06 -1.71
CA PRO A 115 -7.60 8.99 -2.10
C PRO A 115 -7.42 9.05 -3.63
N GLU A 116 -7.23 10.26 -4.16
CA GLU A 116 -7.14 10.49 -5.61
C GLU A 116 -6.03 9.66 -6.27
N TRP A 117 -4.89 9.49 -5.59
CA TRP A 117 -3.80 8.67 -6.11
C TRP A 117 -4.16 7.19 -6.28
N GLU A 118 -5.06 6.63 -5.46
CA GLU A 118 -5.53 5.25 -5.64
C GLU A 118 -6.46 5.13 -6.84
N ILE A 119 -7.32 6.12 -7.06
CA ILE A 119 -8.18 6.20 -8.24
C ILE A 119 -7.31 6.28 -9.49
N TYR A 120 -6.30 7.15 -9.45
CA TYR A 120 -5.35 7.34 -10.52
C TYR A 120 -4.57 6.05 -10.86
N LEU A 121 -4.14 5.28 -9.85
CA LEU A 121 -3.48 3.98 -10.07
C LEU A 121 -4.44 2.91 -10.58
N ARG A 122 -5.70 2.89 -10.14
CA ARG A 122 -6.72 1.99 -10.67
C ARG A 122 -6.98 2.24 -12.15
N GLU A 123 -7.04 3.51 -12.56
CA GLU A 123 -7.14 3.87 -13.97
C GLU A 123 -5.89 3.44 -14.76
N THR A 124 -4.69 3.63 -14.20
CA THR A 124 -3.44 3.13 -14.82
C THR A 124 -3.49 1.61 -15.01
N ALA A 125 -3.95 0.86 -14.01
CA ALA A 125 -4.14 -0.59 -14.12
C ALA A 125 -5.13 -0.96 -15.23
N LYS A 126 -6.26 -0.26 -15.33
CA LYS A 126 -7.22 -0.44 -16.42
C LYS A 126 -6.60 -0.18 -17.79
N MET A 127 -5.77 0.85 -17.95
CA MET A 127 -5.06 1.12 -19.20
C MET A 127 -4.14 -0.03 -19.60
N MET A 128 -3.45 -0.65 -18.64
CA MET A 128 -2.58 -1.82 -18.88
C MET A 128 -3.34 -3.06 -19.34
N VAL A 129 -4.58 -3.22 -18.88
CA VAL A 129 -5.48 -4.34 -19.24
C VAL A 129 -6.18 -4.10 -20.58
N GLN A 130 -6.48 -2.85 -20.92
CA GLN A 130 -7.23 -2.52 -22.14
C GLN A 130 -6.42 -2.67 -23.43
N GLN A 131 -5.14 -2.25 -23.45
CA GLN A 131 -4.32 -2.29 -24.67
C GLN A 131 -2.86 -2.59 -24.37
N GLN A 132 -2.33 -3.66 -24.95
CA GLN A 132 -0.96 -4.12 -24.75
C GLN A 132 -0.06 -3.73 -25.93
N ASN A 133 0.18 -2.43 -26.12
CA ASN A 133 1.08 -1.93 -27.17
C ASN A 133 2.12 -0.91 -26.65
N PRO A 134 3.23 -0.67 -27.39
CA PRO A 134 4.29 0.23 -26.96
C PRO A 134 3.82 1.69 -26.75
N GLU A 135 2.84 2.15 -27.52
CA GLU A 135 2.29 3.50 -27.38
C GLU A 135 1.58 3.69 -26.04
N HIS A 136 0.83 2.69 -25.58
CA HIS A 136 0.17 2.71 -24.27
C HIS A 136 1.19 2.61 -23.14
N LEU A 137 2.24 1.81 -23.30
CA LEU A 137 3.32 1.73 -22.31
C LEU A 137 3.97 3.11 -22.09
N ILE A 138 4.17 3.91 -23.14
CA ILE A 138 4.69 5.29 -23.02
C ILE A 138 3.72 6.17 -22.21
N LYS A 139 2.40 6.04 -22.42
CA LYS A 139 1.39 6.78 -21.65
C LYS A 139 1.40 6.36 -20.17
N ILE A 140 1.49 5.05 -19.91
CA ILE A 140 1.57 4.48 -18.55
C ILE A 140 2.82 4.99 -17.84
N ARG A 141 3.96 5.07 -18.53
CA ARG A 141 5.19 5.64 -17.98
C ARG A 141 4.99 7.09 -17.54
N SER A 142 4.31 7.93 -18.32
CA SER A 142 3.98 9.30 -17.90
C SER A 142 3.15 9.32 -16.62
N ARG A 143 2.19 8.40 -16.48
CA ARG A 143 1.40 8.26 -15.24
C ARG A 143 2.27 7.88 -14.03
N PHE A 144 3.26 7.00 -14.20
CA PHE A 144 4.21 6.70 -13.12
C PHE A 144 5.08 7.90 -12.75
N TYR A 145 5.50 8.72 -13.72
CA TYR A 145 6.21 9.97 -13.44
C TYR A 145 5.37 10.94 -12.61
N GLU A 146 4.08 11.08 -12.91
CA GLU A 146 3.16 11.92 -12.12
C GLU A 146 3.06 11.40 -10.68
N CYS A 147 2.85 10.09 -10.48
CA CYS A 147 2.77 9.52 -9.13
C CYS A 147 4.06 9.73 -8.31
N VAL A 148 5.22 9.48 -8.92
CA VAL A 148 6.52 9.70 -8.26
C VAL A 148 6.77 11.19 -8.02
N GLY A 149 6.35 12.06 -8.95
CA GLY A 149 6.41 13.51 -8.82
C GLY A 149 5.57 14.05 -7.66
N HIS A 150 4.45 13.40 -7.33
CA HIS A 150 3.62 13.68 -6.16
C HIS A 150 4.12 12.99 -4.86
N CYS A 151 5.37 12.53 -4.84
CA CYS A 151 6.02 11.93 -3.67
C CYS A 151 5.31 10.66 -3.14
N ILE A 152 4.61 9.93 -4.01
CA ILE A 152 4.04 8.63 -3.63
C ILE A 152 5.18 7.61 -3.64
N PRO A 153 5.42 6.89 -2.53
CA PRO A 153 6.50 5.91 -2.48
C PRO A 153 6.34 4.84 -3.57
N PRO A 154 7.38 4.53 -4.35
CA PRO A 154 7.31 3.54 -5.42
C PRO A 154 6.84 2.15 -4.97
N SER A 155 7.18 1.72 -3.75
CA SER A 155 6.70 0.48 -3.17
C SER A 155 5.18 0.46 -2.98
N ILE A 156 4.58 1.60 -2.62
CA ILE A 156 3.13 1.74 -2.45
C ILE A 156 2.44 1.73 -3.82
N ILE A 157 3.01 2.43 -4.81
CA ILE A 157 2.55 2.37 -6.21
C ILE A 157 2.52 0.92 -6.67
N PHE A 158 3.61 0.19 -6.42
CA PHE A 158 3.80 -1.18 -6.85
C PHE A 158 2.75 -2.13 -6.25
N VAL A 159 2.62 -2.15 -4.92
CA VAL A 159 1.67 -3.02 -4.21
C VAL A 159 0.24 -2.70 -4.61
N LYS A 160 -0.12 -1.41 -4.71
CA LYS A 160 -1.47 -1.01 -5.09
C LYS A 160 -1.80 -1.37 -6.53
N LEU A 161 -0.86 -1.17 -7.45
CA LEU A 161 -1.01 -1.53 -8.85
C LEU A 161 -1.20 -3.05 -8.99
N LEU A 162 -0.37 -3.86 -8.34
CA LEU A 162 -0.49 -5.32 -8.34
C LEU A 162 -1.86 -5.77 -7.82
N GLN A 163 -2.31 -5.24 -6.68
CA GLN A 163 -3.63 -5.58 -6.11
C GLN A 163 -4.78 -5.29 -7.09
N GLU A 164 -4.74 -4.16 -7.80
CA GLU A 164 -5.78 -3.82 -8.77
C GLU A 164 -5.66 -4.69 -10.04
N LEU A 165 -4.46 -5.02 -10.51
CA LEU A 165 -4.23 -5.88 -11.69
C LEU A 165 -4.68 -7.33 -11.45
N LEU A 166 -4.46 -7.88 -10.25
CA LEU A 166 -4.86 -9.25 -9.91
C LEU A 166 -6.39 -9.46 -9.97
N ASN A 167 -7.18 -8.39 -9.85
CA ASN A 167 -8.64 -8.47 -10.02
C ASN A 167 -9.07 -8.72 -11.47
N TYR A 168 -8.19 -8.47 -12.45
CA TYR A 168 -8.43 -8.70 -13.88
C TYR A 168 -7.78 -9.99 -14.40
N CYS A 169 -7.08 -10.72 -13.53
CA CYS A 169 -6.31 -11.90 -13.89
C CYS A 169 -7.06 -13.19 -13.53
N ASP A 170 -6.96 -14.20 -14.39
CA ASP A 170 -7.37 -15.57 -14.08
C ASP A 170 -6.32 -16.27 -13.21
N ASP A 171 -6.71 -17.34 -12.52
CA ASP A 171 -5.82 -18.07 -11.61
C ASP A 171 -4.58 -18.66 -12.31
N SER A 172 -4.65 -18.91 -13.62
CA SER A 172 -3.53 -19.39 -14.44
C SER A 172 -2.38 -18.38 -14.52
N ILE A 173 -2.69 -17.09 -14.68
CA ILE A 173 -1.68 -16.03 -14.85
C ILE A 173 -1.32 -15.34 -13.54
N LYS A 174 -2.16 -15.43 -12.50
CA LYS A 174 -1.91 -14.78 -11.20
C LYS A 174 -0.55 -15.16 -10.62
N ALA A 175 -0.18 -16.44 -10.65
CA ALA A 175 1.09 -16.91 -10.12
C ALA A 175 2.28 -16.27 -10.84
N GLU A 176 2.21 -16.20 -12.18
CA GLU A 176 3.26 -15.60 -13.01
C GLU A 176 3.38 -14.09 -12.79
N VAL A 177 2.24 -13.39 -12.74
CA VAL A 177 2.19 -11.94 -12.46
C VAL A 177 2.75 -11.63 -11.07
N ILE A 178 2.42 -12.42 -10.05
CA ILE A 178 2.93 -12.25 -8.68
C ILE A 178 4.45 -12.49 -8.64
N ALA A 179 4.96 -13.51 -9.34
CA ALA A 179 6.39 -13.79 -9.40
C ALA A 179 7.15 -12.64 -10.09
N ALA A 180 6.66 -12.16 -11.23
CA ALA A 180 7.23 -11.00 -11.91
C ALA A 180 7.19 -9.76 -11.00
N ALA A 181 6.07 -9.54 -10.32
CA ALA A 181 5.91 -8.44 -9.39
C ALA A 181 6.94 -8.48 -8.25
N ALA A 182 7.11 -9.63 -7.60
CA ALA A 182 8.09 -9.80 -6.52
C ALA A 182 9.53 -9.52 -6.99
N ASP A 183 9.89 -9.96 -8.19
CA ASP A 183 11.21 -9.73 -8.77
C ASP A 183 11.47 -8.24 -9.04
N PHE A 184 10.51 -7.54 -9.67
CA PHE A 184 10.66 -6.11 -9.97
C PHE A 184 10.60 -5.24 -8.71
N GLU A 185 9.79 -5.60 -7.70
CA GLU A 185 9.79 -4.93 -6.41
C GLU A 185 11.14 -5.12 -5.70
N HIS A 186 11.70 -6.33 -5.71
CA HIS A 186 13.02 -6.57 -5.13
C HIS A 186 14.10 -5.72 -5.82
N ARG A 187 14.07 -5.65 -7.16
CA ARG A 187 14.99 -4.80 -7.93
C ARG A 187 14.78 -3.31 -7.62
N LEU A 188 13.55 -2.86 -7.45
CA LEU A 188 13.20 -1.50 -7.06
C LEU A 188 13.86 -1.10 -5.74
N THR A 189 13.88 -1.98 -4.73
CA THR A 189 14.52 -1.68 -3.44
C THR A 189 16.05 -1.55 -3.53
N ARG A 190 16.67 -2.12 -4.57
CA ARG A 190 18.13 -2.10 -4.80
C ARG A 190 18.55 -1.04 -5.83
N GLY A 191 17.63 -0.59 -6.66
CA GLY A 191 17.86 0.37 -7.73
C GLY A 191 17.78 1.82 -7.25
N SER A 192 18.40 2.72 -8.02
CA SER A 192 18.33 4.17 -7.76
C SER A 192 17.18 4.86 -8.50
N ARG A 193 16.67 4.26 -9.58
CA ARG A 193 15.64 4.85 -10.45
C ARG A 193 14.37 4.01 -10.46
N ALA A 194 13.40 4.43 -9.66
CA ALA A 194 12.14 3.71 -9.48
C ALA A 194 11.35 3.49 -10.78
N ILE A 195 11.34 4.49 -11.66
CA ILE A 195 10.59 4.46 -12.91
C ILE A 195 10.99 3.27 -13.80
N PHE A 196 12.27 2.92 -13.85
CA PHE A 196 12.73 1.80 -14.68
C PHE A 196 12.14 0.46 -14.25
N HIS A 197 11.98 0.27 -12.93
CA HIS A 197 11.41 -0.96 -12.39
C HIS A 197 9.88 -1.00 -12.52
N LEU A 198 9.22 0.16 -12.36
CA LEU A 198 7.78 0.28 -12.58
C LEU A 198 7.40 0.06 -14.05
N GLU A 199 8.14 0.68 -14.98
CA GLU A 199 7.96 0.51 -16.42
C GLU A 199 8.24 -0.93 -16.85
N ALA A 200 9.31 -1.55 -16.34
CA ALA A 200 9.64 -2.93 -16.64
C ALA A 200 8.57 -3.91 -16.14
N PHE A 201 8.02 -3.69 -14.93
CA PHE A 201 6.89 -4.47 -14.44
C PHE A 201 5.65 -4.28 -15.31
N ALA A 202 5.33 -3.05 -15.70
CA ALA A 202 4.18 -2.79 -16.57
C ALA A 202 4.32 -3.47 -17.93
N ALA A 203 5.50 -3.41 -18.54
CA ALA A 203 5.79 -4.10 -19.80
C ALA A 203 5.66 -5.62 -19.66
N SER A 204 6.21 -6.20 -18.59
CA SER A 204 6.12 -7.63 -18.31
C SER A 204 4.68 -8.07 -18.07
N PHE A 205 3.89 -7.30 -17.31
CA PHE A 205 2.47 -7.58 -17.14
C PHE A 205 1.71 -7.54 -18.47
N MET A 206 1.93 -6.50 -19.28
CA MET A 206 1.27 -6.36 -20.59
C MET A 206 1.61 -7.53 -21.51
N GLU A 207 2.83 -8.02 -21.51
CA GLU A 207 3.24 -9.21 -22.27
C GLU A 207 2.51 -10.48 -21.79
N ILE A 208 2.56 -10.76 -20.49
CA ILE A 208 1.92 -11.94 -19.87
C ILE A 208 0.42 -11.94 -20.18
N TYR A 209 -0.22 -10.78 -20.01
CA TYR A 209 -1.66 -10.63 -20.23
C TYR A 209 -2.03 -10.78 -21.71
N HIS A 210 -1.25 -10.19 -22.62
CA HIS A 210 -1.46 -10.33 -24.06
C HIS A 210 -1.30 -11.77 -24.55
N ARG A 211 -0.30 -12.49 -24.03
CA ARG A 211 -0.11 -13.92 -24.33
C ARG A 211 -1.33 -14.74 -23.92
N HIS A 212 -1.83 -14.55 -22.70
CA HIS A 212 -3.02 -15.23 -22.20
C HIS A 212 -4.28 -14.90 -23.00
N GLN A 213 -4.47 -13.65 -23.40
CA GLN A 213 -5.60 -13.28 -24.26
C GLN A 213 -5.56 -13.99 -25.62
N ASN A 214 -4.37 -14.15 -26.21
CA ASN A 214 -4.23 -14.87 -27.48
C ASN A 214 -4.40 -16.38 -27.34
N GLU A 215 -3.93 -16.97 -26.25
CA GLU A 215 -4.14 -18.40 -25.94
C GLU A 215 -5.64 -18.69 -25.81
N ASN A 216 -6.38 -17.87 -25.05
CA ASN A 216 -7.84 -18.00 -24.93
C ASN A 216 -8.59 -17.75 -26.26
N ALA A 217 -8.07 -16.87 -27.12
CA ALA A 217 -8.67 -16.61 -28.44
C ALA A 217 -8.41 -17.74 -29.46
N MET A 218 -7.44 -18.63 -29.21
CA MET A 218 -7.17 -19.81 -30.04
C MET A 218 -7.93 -21.07 -29.58
N GLU A 219 -8.41 -21.10 -28.34
CA GLU A 219 -9.23 -22.19 -27.78
C GLU A 219 -10.73 -22.07 -28.12
N HIS A 220 -11.16 -20.96 -28.73
CA HIS A 220 -12.52 -20.68 -29.19
C HIS A 220 -12.60 -20.53 -30.72
#